data_AF-A0A854NBJ4-F1
#
_entry.id   AF-A0A854NBJ4-F1
#
_cell.length_a   1.000
_cell.length_b   1.000
_cell.length_c   1.000
_cell.angle_alpha   90.00
_cell.angle_beta   90.00
_cell.angle_gamma   90.00
#
_symmetry.space_group_name_H-M   'P 1'
#
loop_
_entity.id
_entity.type
_entity.pdbx_description
1 polymer ?
#
loop_
_entity_poly.entity_id
_entity_poly.type
_entity_poly.pdbx_seq_one_letter_code
_entity_poly.pdbx_strand_id
1 'polypeptide(L)' 'MSPPEFNGISDQQRDELQNFIAERGLDVKTVCEHFGIDALIQIEAAKLPAVKQDIETLAKTGMTA' A
#
# COMPACT_ATOMS: atom_id res chain seq x y z
N MET A 1 18.70 -4.22 -24.02
CA MET A 1 18.20 -3.57 -22.79
C MET A 1 17.17 -4.52 -22.20
N SER A 2 17.47 -5.13 -21.06
CA SER A 2 16.49 -5.96 -20.34
C SER A 2 15.34 -5.06 -19.89
N PRO A 3 14.07 -5.51 -19.96
CA PRO A 3 12.98 -4.75 -19.37
C PRO A 3 13.26 -4.55 -17.88
N PRO A 4 12.89 -3.40 -17.29
CA PRO A 4 12.97 -3.23 -15.85
C PRO A 4 12.15 -4.34 -15.21
N GLU A 5 12.81 -5.23 -14.47
CA GLU A 5 12.11 -6.20 -13.64
C GLU A 5 11.29 -5.42 -12.63
N PHE A 6 9.98 -5.63 -12.65
CA PHE A 6 9.10 -5.02 -11.68
C PHE A 6 9.53 -5.48 -10.28
N ASN A 7 10.13 -4.57 -9.51
CA ASN A 7 10.60 -4.88 -8.17
C ASN A 7 9.50 -4.55 -7.16
N GLY A 8 8.55 -5.47 -7.06
CA GLY A 8 7.49 -5.42 -6.06
C GLY A 8 8.03 -5.48 -4.63
N ILE A 9 7.16 -5.18 -3.66
CA ILE A 9 7.44 -5.37 -2.26
C ILE A 9 7.54 -6.86 -1.92
N SER A 10 8.41 -7.22 -0.98
CA SER A 10 8.50 -8.60 -0.47
C SER A 10 7.30 -8.96 0.41
N ASP A 11 7.06 -10.26 0.65
CA ASP A 11 5.99 -10.72 1.55
C ASP A 11 6.04 -10.06 2.93
N GLN A 12 7.23 -9.87 3.50
CA GLN A 12 7.40 -9.17 4.78
C GLN A 12 6.94 -7.71 4.70
N GLN A 13 7.31 -6.99 3.64
CA GLN A 13 6.89 -5.60 3.44
C GLN A 13 5.39 -5.49 3.18
N ARG A 14 4.81 -6.47 2.48
CA ARG A 14 3.37 -6.58 2.28
C ARG A 14 2.66 -6.82 3.61
N ASP A 15 3.15 -7.73 4.44
CA ASP A 15 2.58 -8.00 5.76
C ASP A 15 2.64 -6.78 6.68
N GLU A 16 3.79 -6.09 6.72
CA GLU A 16 3.93 -4.81 7.41
C GLU A 16 2.93 -3.77 6.91
N LEU A 17 2.71 -3.71 5.59
CA LEU A 17 1.77 -2.77 5.00
C LEU A 17 0.32 -3.13 5.36
N GLN A 18 -0.05 -4.41 5.35
CA GLN A 18 -1.37 -4.87 5.81
C GLN A 18 -1.61 -4.48 7.27
N ASN A 19 -0.63 -4.72 8.14
CA ASN A 19 -0.73 -4.34 9.55
C ASN A 19 -0.84 -2.82 9.70
N PHE A 20 -0.03 -2.07 8.95
CA PHE A 20 -0.08 -0.60 8.96
C PHE A 20 -1.46 -0.07 8.57
N ILE A 21 -2.06 -0.62 7.50
CA ILE A 21 -3.40 -0.28 7.05
C ILE A 21 -4.44 -0.58 8.15
N ALA A 22 -4.39 -1.79 8.73
CA ALA A 22 -5.29 -2.21 9.80
C ALA A 22 -5.15 -1.35 11.07
N GLU A 23 -3.93 -0.99 11.47
CA GLU A 23 -3.66 -0.12 12.61
C GLU A 23 -4.23 1.30 12.42
N ARG A 24 -4.36 1.76 11.16
CA ARG A 24 -5.02 3.02 10.85
C ARG A 24 -6.54 2.89 10.71
N GLY A 25 -7.12 1.73 10.98
CA GLY A 25 -8.55 1.47 10.83
C GLY A 25 -9.01 1.44 9.37
N LEU A 26 -8.08 1.22 8.44
CA LEU A 26 -8.38 1.05 7.02
C LEU A 26 -8.46 -0.42 6.66
N ASP A 27 -9.13 -0.71 5.54
CA ASP A 27 -9.19 -2.05 4.96
C ASP A 27 -8.20 -2.16 3.80
N VAL A 28 -7.51 -3.29 3.70
CA VAL A 28 -6.57 -3.59 2.60
C VAL A 28 -7.26 -3.44 1.24
N LYS A 29 -8.55 -3.80 1.14
CA LYS A 29 -9.34 -3.66 -0.07
C LYS A 29 -9.52 -2.20 -0.47
N THR A 30 -9.88 -1.32 0.48
CA THR A 30 -9.98 0.12 0.23
C THR A 30 -8.68 0.69 -0.30
N VAL A 31 -7.56 0.23 0.27
CA VAL A 31 -6.23 0.67 -0.14
C VAL A 31 -5.86 0.12 -1.53
N CYS A 32 -6.13 -1.15 -1.81
CA CYS A 32 -5.95 -1.75 -3.13
C CYS A 32 -6.79 -1.03 -4.20
N GLU A 33 -8.07 -0.73 -3.91
CA GLU A 33 -8.95 0.02 -4.80
C GLU A 33 -8.43 1.46 -5.03
N HIS A 34 -7.91 2.12 -3.99
CA HIS A 34 -7.32 3.45 -4.11
C HIS A 34 -6.10 3.47 -5.04
N PHE A 35 -5.23 2.48 -4.92
CA PHE A 35 -4.03 2.36 -5.77
C PHE A 35 -4.32 1.71 -7.13
N GLY A 36 -5.52 1.19 -7.37
CA GLY A 36 -5.87 0.48 -8.60
C GLY A 36 -5.11 -0.83 -8.79
N ILE A 37 -4.78 -1.52 -7.69
CA ILE A 37 -4.06 -2.79 -7.68
C ILE A 37 -4.96 -3.91 -7.17
N ASP A 38 -4.65 -5.15 -7.55
CA ASP A 38 -5.37 -6.33 -7.06
C ASP A 38 -4.90 -6.69 -5.63
N ALA A 39 -3.58 -6.58 -5.40
CA ALA A 39 -2.97 -6.89 -4.12
C ALA A 39 -1.79 -5.95 -3.81
N LEU A 40 -1.54 -5.69 -2.53
CA LEU A 40 -0.42 -4.87 -2.04
C LEU A 40 0.94 -5.34 -2.56
N ILE A 41 1.12 -6.62 -2.88
CA ILE A 41 2.36 -7.17 -3.46
C ILE A 41 2.70 -6.55 -4.83
N GLN A 42 1.70 -6.00 -5.54
CA GLN A 42 1.87 -5.27 -6.79
C GLN A 42 2.32 -3.82 -6.58
N ILE A 43 2.62 -3.43 -5.35
CA ILE A 43 3.25 -2.14 -5.06
C ILE A 43 4.75 -2.29 -5.28
N GLU A 44 5.33 -1.34 -6.02
CA GLU A 44 6.78 -1.27 -6.20
C GLU A 44 7.45 -0.94 -4.86
N ALA A 45 8.52 -1.67 -4.52
CA ALA A 45 9.26 -1.44 -3.27
C ALA A 45 9.78 0.01 -3.16
N ALA A 46 10.14 0.62 -4.29
CA ALA A 46 10.54 2.03 -4.36
C ALA A 46 9.40 3.00 -4.02
N LYS A 47 8.14 2.61 -4.25
CA LYS A 47 6.94 3.40 -3.95
C LYS A 47 6.33 3.11 -2.59
N LEU A 48 6.75 2.04 -1.91
CA LEU A 48 6.29 1.70 -0.56
C LEU A 48 6.29 2.87 0.44
N PRO A 49 7.34 3.71 0.56
CA PRO A 49 7.30 4.86 1.48
C PRO A 49 6.22 5.88 1.11
N ALA A 50 6.03 6.16 -0.18
CA ALA A 50 4.98 7.05 -0.66
C ALA A 50 3.59 6.47 -0.38
N VAL A 51 3.41 5.17 -0.64
CA VAL A 51 2.19 4.42 -0.35
C VAL A 51 1.84 4.46 1.14
N LYS A 52 2.81 4.25 2.04
CA LYS A 52 2.58 4.35 3.49
C LYS A 52 2.08 5.75 3.86
N GLN A 53 2.71 6.81 3.34
CA GLN A 53 2.28 8.19 3.61
C GLN A 53 0.88 8.49 3.06
N ASP A 54 0.54 7.93 1.90
CA ASP A 54 -0.77 8.08 1.28
C ASP A 54 -1.86 7.37 2.10
N ILE A 55 -1.59 6.14 2.57
CA ILE A 55 -2.44 5.41 3.52
C ILE A 55 -2.65 6.19 4.81
N GLU A 56 -1.61 6.86 5.34
CA GLU A 56 -1.78 7.74 6.52
C GLU A 56 -2.74 8.88 6.25
N THR A 57 -2.64 9.48 5.06
CA THR A 57 -3.50 10.59 4.65
C THR A 57 -4.92 10.09 4.45
N LEU A 58 -5.09 8.97 3.77
CA LEU A 58 -6.37 8.32 3.52
C LEU A 58 -7.07 7.94 4.83
N ALA A 59 -6.32 7.45 5.82
CA ALA A 59 -6.84 7.18 7.16
C ALA A 59 -7.32 8.46 7.85
N LYS A 60 -6.51 9.53 7.80
CA LYS A 60 -6.88 10.82 8.42
C LYS A 60 -8.09 11.45 7.75
N THR A 61 -8.15 11.43 6.42
CA THR A 61 -9.26 11.98 5.64
C THR A 61 -10.54 11.15 5.78
N GLY A 62 -10.42 9.81 5.79
CA GLY A 62 -11.55 8.90 5.98
C GLY A 62 -12.17 8.95 7.38
N MET A 63 -11.42 9.38 8.39
CA MET A 63 -11.92 9.60 9.75
C MET A 63 -12.66 10.94 9.94
N THR A 64 -12.75 11.79 8.90
CA THR A 64 -13.39 13.11 8.99
C THR A 64 -14.83 13.12 8.48
N ALA A 65 -15.58 12.02 8.66
CA ALA A 65 -17.00 11.93 8.32
C ALA A 65 -17.88 11.82 9.57
#